data_AF-A0A7W6K6L2-F1
#
_entry.id   AF-A0A7W6K6L2-F1
#
_cell.length_a   1.000
_cell.length_b   1.000
_cell.length_c   1.000
_cell.angle_alpha   90.00
_cell.angle_beta   90.00
_cell.angle_gamma   90.00
#
_symmetry.space_group_name_H-M   'P 1'
#
loop_
_entity.id
_entity.type
_entity.pdbx_description
1 polymer ?
#
loop_
_entity_poly.entity_id
_entity_poly.type
_entity_poly.pdbx_seq_one_letter_code
_entity_poly.pdbx_strand_id
1 'polypeptide(L)'
;MIRNKIKMTKYLILFLTIIFTNCKGQTQKGDEKREIKDPITVIQENEKKATEKKSEHIGELISTILFKVKTDNKKDYEDGFIPWASIENAKQDIPNLYKGDEIVIKDNSVKIIIDYPLTNQYEFTITSNNGFSRKQLLSEINLHYFKIYEEEEKSATIKTIPIDKRTTIYNRNQTDGKYGIWGHDIADLVLSEIEVYKTSTGQIILILGIES
;
A
#
# COMPACT_ATOMS: atom_id res chain seq x y z
N MET A 1 -46.53 65.62 -11.82
CA MET A 1 -46.06 64.36 -12.43
C MET A 1 -45.23 64.72 -13.65
N ILE A 2 -43.92 64.50 -13.56
CA ILE A 2 -42.89 65.03 -14.46
C ILE A 2 -42.87 64.24 -15.78
N ARG A 3 -42.85 64.93 -16.93
CA ARG A 3 -42.48 64.30 -18.21
C ARG A 3 -41.78 65.29 -19.13
N ASN A 4 -40.45 65.19 -19.17
CA ASN A 4 -39.56 65.82 -20.12
C ASN A 4 -39.89 65.38 -21.56
N LYS A 5 -39.83 66.31 -22.52
CA LYS A 5 -39.69 66.00 -23.95
C LYS A 5 -38.33 66.50 -24.43
N ILE A 6 -37.52 65.52 -24.82
CA ILE A 6 -36.15 65.62 -25.32
C ILE A 6 -36.17 66.20 -26.74
N LYS A 7 -35.22 67.11 -27.02
CA LYS A 7 -34.94 67.68 -28.33
C LYS A 7 -33.78 66.95 -29.02
N MET A 8 -33.95 66.87 -30.34
CA MET A 8 -32.95 66.91 -31.41
C MET A 8 -32.00 65.74 -31.66
N THR A 9 -32.42 64.98 -32.66
CA THR A 9 -31.65 64.32 -33.72
C THR A 9 -30.58 65.23 -34.36
N LYS A 10 -29.34 64.72 -34.55
CA LYS A 10 -28.72 64.38 -35.86
C LYS A 10 -27.19 64.27 -35.80
N TYR A 11 -26.68 63.11 -36.26
CA TYR A 11 -25.45 62.83 -37.04
C TYR A 11 -24.10 63.30 -36.48
N LEU A 12 -22.94 62.67 -36.69
CA LEU A 12 -22.42 61.50 -37.40
C LEU A 12 -20.92 61.55 -37.02
N ILE A 13 -20.25 60.43 -36.76
CA ILE A 13 -18.86 60.13 -37.17
C ILE A 13 -18.53 58.73 -36.66
N LEU A 14 -18.26 57.87 -37.63
CA LEU A 14 -17.76 56.52 -37.50
C LEU A 14 -16.27 56.58 -37.13
N PHE A 15 -15.92 56.18 -35.90
CA PHE A 15 -14.53 55.82 -35.57
C PHE A 15 -14.46 54.31 -35.35
N LEU A 16 -13.91 53.64 -36.35
CA LEU A 16 -13.51 52.23 -36.29
C LEU A 16 -12.21 52.15 -35.47
N THR A 17 -12.32 51.97 -34.16
CA THR A 17 -11.16 51.68 -33.32
C THR A 17 -10.93 50.18 -33.24
N ILE A 18 -9.93 49.70 -33.97
CA ILE A 18 -9.37 48.37 -33.81
C ILE A 18 -8.70 48.33 -32.44
N ILE A 19 -9.37 47.74 -31.45
CA ILE A 19 -8.77 47.41 -30.17
C ILE A 19 -7.92 46.17 -30.42
N PHE A 20 -6.62 46.36 -30.67
CA PHE A 20 -5.63 45.33 -30.41
C PHE A 20 -5.58 45.16 -28.88
N THR A 21 -6.41 44.26 -28.36
CA THR A 21 -6.17 43.73 -27.02
C THR A 21 -4.82 43.04 -27.08
N ASN A 22 -3.85 43.71 -26.47
CA ASN A 22 -2.54 43.18 -26.17
C ASN A 22 -2.76 41.94 -25.30
N CYS A 23 -2.83 40.77 -25.94
CA CYS A 23 -2.68 39.48 -25.28
C CYS A 23 -1.29 39.52 -24.64
N LYS A 24 -1.23 39.95 -23.38
CA LYS A 24 -0.17 39.55 -22.47
C LYS A 24 -0.09 38.04 -22.61
N GLY A 25 0.96 37.61 -23.31
CA GLY A 25 1.28 36.21 -23.46
C GLY A 25 1.22 35.61 -22.07
N GLN A 26 0.22 34.76 -21.86
CA GLN A 26 0.31 33.75 -20.84
C GLN A 26 1.54 32.95 -21.24
N THR A 27 2.65 33.24 -20.57
CA THR A 27 3.77 32.34 -20.49
C THR A 27 3.15 30.99 -20.22
N GLN A 28 3.27 30.09 -21.20
CA GLN A 28 2.95 28.69 -21.01
C GLN A 28 3.60 28.31 -19.68
N LYS A 29 2.78 27.92 -18.71
CA LYS A 29 3.25 27.10 -17.60
C LYS A 29 3.89 25.91 -18.33
N GLY A 30 5.21 25.96 -18.45
CA GLY A 30 5.96 24.85 -18.97
C GLY A 30 5.52 23.64 -18.18
N ASP A 31 5.16 22.59 -18.91
CA ASP A 31 5.08 21.26 -18.35
C ASP A 31 6.25 21.10 -17.39
N GLU A 32 5.97 20.98 -16.09
CA GLU A 32 6.91 20.36 -15.19
C GLU A 32 7.21 19.01 -15.83
N LYS A 33 8.37 18.89 -16.48
CA LYS A 33 8.94 17.60 -16.82
C LYS A 33 8.93 16.84 -15.50
N ARG A 34 7.98 15.92 -15.34
CA ARG A 34 8.06 14.90 -14.30
C ARG A 34 9.40 14.25 -14.53
N GLU A 35 10.36 14.55 -13.69
CA GLU A 35 11.65 13.92 -13.72
C GLU A 35 11.38 12.43 -13.56
N ILE A 36 11.59 11.67 -14.62
CA ILE A 36 11.38 10.22 -14.60
C ILE A 36 12.47 9.68 -13.70
N LYS A 37 12.15 9.49 -12.42
CA LYS A 37 13.06 8.87 -11.48
C LYS A 37 13.40 7.47 -11.96
N ASP A 38 14.66 7.10 -11.78
CA ASP A 38 15.12 5.75 -12.03
C ASP A 38 14.33 4.73 -11.16
N PRO A 39 13.82 3.61 -11.73
CA PRO A 39 13.01 2.65 -11.00
C PRO A 39 13.66 2.08 -9.74
N ILE A 40 14.99 1.88 -9.74
CA ILE A 40 15.72 1.38 -8.57
C ILE A 40 15.66 2.41 -7.45
N THR A 41 15.87 3.69 -7.79
CA THR A 41 15.80 4.79 -6.83
C THR A 41 14.42 4.90 -6.19
N VAL A 42 13.34 4.72 -6.98
CA VAL A 42 11.96 4.75 -6.45
C VAL A 42 11.73 3.62 -5.45
N ILE A 43 12.18 2.39 -5.76
CA ILE A 43 12.06 1.25 -4.84
C ILE A 43 12.86 1.52 -3.57
N GLN A 44 14.11 1.93 -3.66
CA GLN A 44 14.95 2.24 -2.50
C GLN A 44 14.35 3.33 -1.59
N GLU A 45 13.77 4.38 -2.18
CA GLU A 45 13.05 5.41 -1.42
C GLU A 45 11.84 4.82 -0.70
N ASN A 46 11.10 3.92 -1.34
CA ASN A 46 9.92 3.29 -0.75
C ASN A 46 10.28 2.27 0.34
N GLU A 47 11.33 1.46 0.16
CA GLU A 47 11.87 0.57 1.20
C GLU A 47 12.25 1.37 2.44
N LYS A 48 13.01 2.45 2.25
CA LYS A 48 13.40 3.33 3.34
C LYS A 48 12.18 3.91 4.05
N LYS A 49 11.18 4.40 3.32
CA LYS A 49 9.94 4.91 3.91
C LYS A 49 9.19 3.84 4.69
N ALA A 50 9.13 2.61 4.19
CA ALA A 50 8.46 1.50 4.86
C ALA A 50 9.16 1.17 6.19
N THR A 51 10.50 1.12 6.20
CA THR A 51 11.28 0.91 7.45
C THR A 51 11.16 2.08 8.43
N GLU A 52 11.15 3.32 7.93
CA GLU A 52 11.08 4.53 8.76
C GLU A 52 9.68 4.84 9.29
N LYS A 53 8.64 4.16 8.78
CA LYS A 53 7.25 4.35 9.18
C LYS A 53 7.07 3.88 10.62
N LYS A 54 7.43 4.76 11.56
CA LYS A 54 7.25 4.52 12.98
C LYS A 54 5.78 4.44 13.30
N SER A 55 5.42 3.39 14.03
CA SER A 55 4.15 3.15 14.69
C SER A 55 3.89 4.11 15.87
N GLU A 56 4.27 5.38 15.73
CA GLU A 56 3.93 6.40 16.71
C GLU A 56 2.40 6.40 16.86
N HIS A 57 1.92 6.19 18.09
CA HIS A 57 0.49 6.16 18.46
C HIS A 57 -0.27 4.85 18.18
N ILE A 58 0.37 3.73 17.80
CA ILE A 58 -0.35 2.45 17.61
C ILE A 58 -0.76 1.81 18.95
N GLY A 59 0.05 1.96 20.00
CA GLY A 59 -0.23 1.41 21.32
C GLY A 59 1.04 0.92 22.03
N GLU A 60 0.85 0.15 23.10
CA GLU A 60 1.93 -0.57 23.79
C GLU A 60 2.18 -1.90 23.07
N LEU A 61 3.43 -2.20 22.72
CA LEU A 61 3.84 -3.51 22.22
C LEU A 61 3.77 -4.52 23.37
N ILE A 62 2.87 -5.50 23.29
CA ILE A 62 2.63 -6.48 24.36
C ILE A 62 3.20 -7.87 24.04
N SER A 63 3.40 -8.21 22.76
CA SER A 63 4.04 -9.45 22.34
C SER A 63 4.48 -9.41 20.88
N THR A 64 5.35 -10.35 20.51
CA THR A 64 5.73 -10.64 19.12
C THR A 64 5.47 -12.13 18.84
N ILE A 65 4.84 -12.42 17.71
CA ILE A 65 4.50 -13.78 17.28
C ILE A 65 5.38 -14.14 16.09
N LEU A 66 6.33 -15.05 16.29
CA LEU A 66 7.20 -15.53 15.23
C LEU A 66 6.50 -16.59 14.36
N PHE A 67 6.78 -16.55 13.07
CA PHE A 67 6.36 -17.55 12.08
C PHE A 67 7.58 -18.34 11.63
N LYS A 68 7.56 -19.64 11.88
CA LYS A 68 8.64 -20.57 11.52
C LYS A 68 8.07 -21.80 10.85
N VAL A 69 8.69 -22.25 9.77
CA VAL A 69 8.24 -23.43 9.02
C VAL A 69 9.29 -24.54 9.16
N LYS A 70 8.85 -25.73 9.57
CA LYS A 70 9.73 -26.89 9.68
C LYS A 70 10.30 -27.27 8.33
N THR A 71 11.58 -27.61 8.29
CA THR A 71 12.27 -28.05 7.07
C THR A 71 13.27 -29.17 7.37
N ASP A 72 13.46 -30.06 6.39
CA ASP A 72 14.50 -31.08 6.42
C ASP A 72 15.85 -30.55 5.91
N ASN A 73 15.88 -29.33 5.36
CA ASN A 73 17.12 -28.68 4.90
C ASN A 73 17.96 -28.15 6.06
N LYS A 74 18.57 -29.08 6.82
CA LYS A 74 19.44 -28.76 7.95
C LYS A 74 20.79 -28.16 7.57
N LYS A 75 21.11 -28.15 6.28
CA LYS A 75 22.33 -27.52 5.76
C LYS A 75 22.21 -26.01 5.81
N ASP A 76 21.06 -25.49 5.40
CA ASP A 76 20.81 -24.05 5.36
C ASP A 76 20.09 -23.56 6.63
N TYR A 77 19.42 -24.46 7.36
CA TYR A 77 18.67 -24.18 8.59
C TYR A 77 19.04 -25.16 9.70
N GLU A 78 20.10 -24.87 10.45
CA GLU A 78 20.66 -25.80 11.46
C GLU A 78 19.65 -26.25 12.53
N ASP A 79 18.71 -25.37 12.90
CA ASP A 79 17.65 -25.65 13.88
C ASP A 79 16.45 -26.39 13.28
N GLY A 80 16.45 -26.64 11.97
CA GLY A 80 15.35 -27.28 11.23
C GLY A 80 14.17 -26.35 10.96
N PHE A 81 14.35 -25.03 11.04
CA PHE A 81 13.30 -24.05 10.78
C PHE A 81 13.71 -22.97 9.78
N ILE A 82 12.87 -22.75 8.79
CA ILE A 82 12.85 -21.52 8.00
C ILE A 82 12.23 -20.44 8.89
N PRO A 83 12.86 -19.27 9.11
CA PRO A 83 12.39 -18.28 10.08
C PRO A 83 11.30 -17.35 9.53
N TRP A 84 10.55 -17.81 8.53
CA TRP A 84 9.41 -17.13 7.94
C TRP A 84 8.45 -18.14 7.30
N ALA A 85 7.23 -17.69 7.01
CA ALA A 85 6.24 -18.40 6.21
C ALA A 85 5.90 -17.61 4.94
N SER A 86 5.74 -18.27 3.81
CA SER A 86 5.36 -17.66 2.55
C SER A 86 3.95 -17.07 2.60
N ILE A 87 3.80 -15.83 2.13
CA ILE A 87 2.50 -15.20 1.95
C ILE A 87 1.75 -15.88 0.80
N GLU A 88 2.37 -16.05 -0.36
CA GLU A 88 1.72 -16.69 -1.52
C GLU A 88 1.41 -18.17 -1.26
N ASN A 89 2.37 -18.90 -0.70
CA ASN A 89 2.34 -20.35 -0.54
C ASN A 89 2.00 -20.80 0.90
N ALA A 90 1.18 -20.00 1.59
CA ALA A 90 0.75 -20.29 2.96
C ALA A 90 0.13 -21.69 3.11
N LYS A 91 -0.59 -22.20 2.09
CA LYS A 91 -1.22 -23.53 2.14
C LYS A 91 -0.19 -24.65 2.28
N GLN A 92 0.99 -24.49 1.69
CA GLN A 92 2.09 -25.43 1.77
C GLN A 92 2.82 -25.34 3.12
N ASP A 93 2.91 -24.13 3.68
CA ASP A 93 3.62 -23.87 4.93
C ASP A 93 2.80 -24.19 6.19
N ILE A 94 1.47 -23.99 6.14
CA ILE A 94 0.56 -24.21 7.28
C ILE A 94 0.74 -25.58 7.95
N PRO A 95 0.80 -26.72 7.21
CA PRO A 95 1.02 -28.03 7.81
C PRO A 95 2.35 -28.16 8.58
N ASN A 96 3.35 -27.37 8.20
CA ASN A 96 4.70 -27.41 8.75
C ASN A 96 4.99 -26.27 9.73
N LEU A 97 4.01 -25.41 10.00
CA LEU A 97 4.17 -24.25 10.87
C LEU A 97 4.47 -24.69 12.31
N TYR A 98 5.54 -24.12 12.90
CA TYR A 98 5.91 -24.37 14.27
C TYR A 98 4.77 -23.96 15.21
N LYS A 99 4.25 -24.94 15.97
CA LYS A 99 3.08 -24.75 16.85
C LYS A 99 1.93 -24.05 16.14
N GLY A 100 1.60 -24.48 14.91
CA GLY A 100 0.56 -23.86 14.09
C GLY A 100 -0.81 -23.76 14.77
N ASP A 101 -1.17 -24.73 15.61
CA ASP A 101 -2.44 -24.78 16.36
C ASP A 101 -2.42 -24.04 17.71
N GLU A 102 -1.26 -23.57 18.19
CA GLU A 102 -1.18 -22.83 19.45
C GLU A 102 -1.93 -21.49 19.32
N ILE A 103 -2.86 -21.24 20.24
CA ILE A 103 -3.53 -19.95 20.37
C ILE A 103 -2.52 -18.91 20.86
N VAL A 104 -2.21 -17.95 20.00
CA VAL A 104 -1.21 -16.89 20.24
C VAL A 104 -1.82 -15.55 20.61
N ILE A 105 -3.10 -15.35 20.27
CA ILE A 105 -3.89 -14.19 20.70
C ILE A 105 -5.18 -14.70 21.32
N LYS A 106 -5.48 -14.27 22.54
CA LYS A 106 -6.66 -14.72 23.29
C LYS A 106 -7.90 -13.85 23.07
N ASP A 107 -7.70 -12.61 22.61
CA ASP A 107 -8.77 -11.68 22.30
C ASP A 107 -9.64 -12.19 21.14
N ASN A 108 -10.93 -11.88 21.21
CA ASN A 108 -11.92 -12.36 20.23
C ASN A 108 -12.00 -11.50 18.97
N SER A 109 -11.30 -10.38 18.93
CA SER A 109 -11.29 -9.42 17.82
C SER A 109 -9.95 -8.72 17.76
N VAL A 110 -9.34 -8.68 16.57
CA VAL A 110 -8.06 -8.01 16.33
C VAL A 110 -8.15 -7.22 15.03
N LYS A 111 -7.53 -6.03 15.00
CA LYS A 111 -7.32 -5.26 13.78
C LYS A 111 -5.95 -5.61 13.19
N ILE A 112 -5.88 -5.92 11.92
CA ILE A 112 -4.64 -6.22 11.20
C ILE A 112 -4.35 -5.09 10.24
N ILE A 113 -3.09 -4.63 10.20
CA ILE A 113 -2.61 -3.62 9.28
C ILE A 113 -1.58 -4.26 8.34
N ILE A 114 -1.87 -4.21 7.05
CA ILE A 114 -0.93 -4.54 5.98
C ILE A 114 -0.52 -3.23 5.35
N ASP A 115 0.76 -2.87 5.43
CA ASP A 115 1.27 -1.66 4.82
C ASP A 115 2.51 -1.87 3.93
N TYR A 116 3.02 -3.10 3.86
CA TYR A 116 4.08 -3.48 2.94
C TYR A 116 3.56 -4.39 1.83
N PRO A 117 3.99 -4.23 0.56
CA PRO A 117 4.72 -3.10 -0.01
C PRO A 117 3.72 -2.08 -0.59
N LEU A 118 2.93 -1.46 0.28
CA LEU A 118 1.81 -0.60 -0.13
C LEU A 118 2.18 0.87 0.07
N THR A 119 1.68 1.73 -0.81
CA THR A 119 1.71 3.18 -0.56
C THR A 119 0.56 3.57 0.38
N ASN A 120 -0.61 2.97 0.18
CA ASN A 120 -1.78 3.14 1.02
C ASN A 120 -2.04 1.86 1.79
N GLN A 121 -1.98 1.92 3.12
CA GLN A 121 -2.17 0.74 3.95
C GLN A 121 -3.58 0.15 3.83
N TYR A 122 -3.65 -1.15 4.06
CA TYR A 122 -4.87 -1.93 4.12
C TYR A 122 -5.13 -2.37 5.56
N GLU A 123 -6.37 -2.19 6.02
CA GLU A 123 -6.78 -2.61 7.36
C GLU A 123 -8.01 -3.51 7.28
N PHE A 124 -8.04 -4.52 8.14
CA PHE A 124 -9.20 -5.38 8.32
C PHE A 124 -9.28 -5.91 9.75
N THR A 125 -10.46 -6.36 10.14
CA THR A 125 -10.71 -6.95 11.46
C THR A 125 -11.14 -8.39 11.28
N ILE A 126 -10.54 -9.28 12.05
CA ILE A 126 -10.98 -10.68 12.16
C ILE A 126 -11.53 -10.93 13.56
N THR A 127 -12.47 -11.87 13.66
CA THR A 127 -13.09 -12.27 14.92
C THR A 127 -13.02 -13.77 15.13
N SER A 128 -12.93 -14.19 16.39
CA SER A 128 -12.91 -15.60 16.79
C SER A 128 -13.53 -15.75 18.18
N ASN A 129 -14.21 -16.87 18.43
CA ASN A 129 -14.76 -17.17 19.75
C ASN A 129 -13.71 -17.72 20.74
N ASN A 130 -12.57 -18.22 20.23
CA ASN A 130 -11.58 -18.96 21.01
C ASN A 130 -10.15 -18.37 20.86
N GLY A 131 -10.05 -17.10 20.46
CA GLY A 131 -8.78 -16.50 20.07
C GLY A 131 -8.25 -16.99 18.72
N PHE A 132 -7.01 -16.66 18.41
CA PHE A 132 -6.38 -16.91 17.10
C PHE A 132 -5.14 -17.77 17.25
N SER A 133 -5.09 -18.85 16.48
CA SER A 133 -3.88 -19.67 16.28
C SER A 133 -2.98 -19.07 15.19
N ARG A 134 -1.70 -19.46 15.18
CA ARG A 134 -0.76 -19.02 14.13
C ARG A 134 -1.25 -19.40 12.73
N LYS A 135 -1.78 -20.62 12.56
CA LYS A 135 -2.30 -21.07 11.26
C LYS A 135 -3.48 -20.21 10.80
N GLN A 136 -4.35 -19.78 11.71
CA GLN A 136 -5.50 -18.92 11.39
C GLN A 136 -5.01 -17.55 10.95
N LEU A 137 -4.08 -16.94 11.69
CA LEU A 137 -3.48 -15.66 11.32
C LEU A 137 -2.85 -15.72 9.93
N LEU A 138 -1.99 -16.72 9.66
CA LEU A 138 -1.35 -16.89 8.36
C LEU A 138 -2.38 -17.09 7.23
N SER A 139 -3.44 -17.86 7.47
CA SER A 139 -4.51 -18.11 6.48
C SER A 139 -5.27 -16.82 6.13
N GLU A 140 -5.65 -16.03 7.13
CA GLU A 140 -6.37 -14.76 6.91
C GLU A 140 -5.47 -13.74 6.22
N ILE A 141 -4.21 -13.62 6.64
CA ILE A 141 -3.23 -12.72 6.01
C ILE A 141 -3.01 -13.10 4.54
N ASN A 142 -2.82 -14.39 4.23
CA ASN A 142 -2.74 -14.91 2.86
C ASN A 142 -3.94 -14.46 2.02
N LEU A 143 -5.16 -14.72 2.51
CA LEU A 143 -6.40 -14.35 1.81
C LEU A 143 -6.45 -12.85 1.50
N HIS A 144 -6.08 -12.02 2.48
CA HIS A 144 -6.14 -10.57 2.34
C HIS A 144 -5.04 -10.02 1.43
N TYR A 145 -3.85 -10.60 1.39
CA TYR A 145 -2.83 -10.26 0.40
C TYR A 145 -3.28 -10.55 -1.03
N PHE A 146 -3.84 -11.74 -1.30
CA PHE A 146 -4.39 -12.03 -2.62
C PHE A 146 -5.48 -11.04 -3.03
N LYS A 147 -6.36 -10.67 -2.09
CA LYS A 147 -7.39 -9.64 -2.32
C LYS A 147 -6.79 -8.28 -2.64
N ILE A 148 -5.77 -7.84 -1.91
CA ILE A 148 -5.06 -6.57 -2.16
C ILE A 148 -4.50 -6.54 -3.58
N TYR A 149 -3.79 -7.59 -3.99
CA TYR A 149 -3.18 -7.66 -5.33
C TYR A 149 -4.23 -7.72 -6.44
N GLU A 150 -5.32 -8.44 -6.23
CA GLU A 150 -6.44 -8.49 -7.18
C GLU A 150 -7.14 -7.13 -7.32
N GLU A 151 -7.44 -6.46 -6.21
CA GLU A 151 -8.09 -5.15 -6.20
C GLU A 151 -7.19 -4.05 -6.77
N GLU A 152 -5.87 -4.13 -6.52
CA GLU A 152 -4.89 -3.25 -7.14
C GLU A 152 -4.94 -3.39 -8.66
N GLU A 153 -4.82 -4.62 -9.18
CA GLU A 153 -4.80 -4.86 -10.62
C GLU A 153 -6.11 -4.45 -11.29
N LYS A 154 -7.26 -4.61 -10.63
CA LYS A 154 -8.55 -4.13 -11.14
C LYS A 154 -8.67 -2.61 -11.18
N SER A 155 -8.06 -1.91 -10.22
CA SER A 155 -8.23 -0.45 -10.06
C SER A 155 -7.13 0.38 -10.71
N ALA A 156 -5.95 -0.19 -10.94
CA ALA A 156 -4.80 0.53 -11.47
C ALA A 156 -4.96 0.89 -12.96
N THR A 157 -4.55 2.11 -13.31
CA THR A 157 -4.39 2.56 -14.70
C THR A 157 -2.98 2.22 -15.20
N ILE A 158 -1.97 2.42 -14.35
CA ILE A 158 -0.60 1.92 -14.56
C ILE A 158 -0.59 0.44 -14.17
N LYS A 159 -0.48 -0.42 -15.17
CA LYS A 159 -0.53 -1.88 -15.01
C LYS A 159 0.78 -2.46 -14.52
N THR A 160 0.68 -3.59 -13.83
CA THR A 160 1.84 -4.40 -13.47
C THR A 160 2.55 -4.86 -14.75
N ILE A 161 3.85 -4.63 -14.84
CA ILE A 161 4.67 -5.14 -15.94
C ILE A 161 4.89 -6.63 -15.69
N PRO A 162 4.45 -7.52 -16.62
CA PRO A 162 4.68 -8.95 -16.53
C PRO A 162 6.17 -9.27 -16.39
N ILE A 163 6.51 -10.29 -15.61
CA ILE A 163 7.89 -10.66 -15.27
C ILE A 163 8.78 -10.84 -16.51
N ASP A 164 8.25 -11.44 -17.58
CA ASP A 164 8.93 -11.68 -18.86
C ASP A 164 9.20 -10.40 -19.67
N LYS A 165 8.59 -9.28 -19.28
CA LYS A 165 8.73 -7.97 -19.93
C LYS A 165 9.54 -6.97 -19.10
N ARG A 166 10.01 -7.36 -17.91
CA ARG A 166 10.85 -6.50 -17.07
C ARG A 166 12.28 -6.49 -17.64
N THR A 167 12.81 -5.30 -17.88
CA THR A 167 14.10 -5.14 -18.58
C THR A 167 15.23 -4.62 -17.71
N THR A 168 14.92 -3.89 -16.63
CA THR A 168 15.91 -3.20 -15.79
C THR A 168 16.05 -3.79 -14.40
N ILE A 169 14.97 -4.29 -13.82
CA ILE A 169 14.90 -4.84 -12.46
C ILE A 169 13.99 -6.07 -12.44
N TYR A 170 14.29 -7.02 -11.56
CA TYR A 170 13.43 -8.19 -11.35
C TYR A 170 12.12 -7.81 -10.66
N ASN A 171 12.19 -6.87 -9.73
CA ASN A 171 11.08 -6.27 -8.99
C ASN A 171 9.98 -5.67 -9.88
N ARG A 172 8.72 -5.72 -9.43
CA ARG A 172 7.60 -5.11 -10.14
C ARG A 172 7.65 -3.58 -10.08
N ASN A 173 7.09 -2.94 -11.10
CA ASN A 173 6.86 -1.49 -11.06
C ASN A 173 5.80 -1.12 -10.01
N GLN A 174 5.83 0.13 -9.58
CA GLN A 174 4.74 0.72 -8.83
C GLN A 174 3.50 0.87 -9.72
N THR A 175 2.35 0.52 -9.17
CA THR A 175 1.03 0.75 -9.78
C THR A 175 0.32 1.89 -9.05
N ASP A 176 -0.70 2.48 -9.69
CA ASP A 176 -1.50 3.59 -9.16
C ASP A 176 -2.93 3.14 -8.79
N GLY A 177 -3.10 1.85 -8.48
CA GLY A 177 -4.36 1.33 -8.01
C GLY A 177 -4.66 1.75 -6.57
N LYS A 178 -5.67 1.11 -6.01
CA LYS A 178 -6.21 1.40 -4.68
C LYS A 178 -5.14 1.45 -3.57
N TYR A 179 -4.14 0.58 -3.64
CA TYR A 179 -3.11 0.40 -2.61
C TYR A 179 -1.74 0.92 -3.03
N GLY A 180 -1.52 1.10 -4.34
CA GLY A 180 -0.26 1.59 -4.89
C GLY A 180 0.88 0.65 -4.57
N ILE A 181 0.76 -0.60 -5.02
CA ILE A 181 1.75 -1.67 -4.77
C ILE A 181 3.03 -1.37 -5.53
N TRP A 182 4.18 -1.56 -4.90
CA TRP A 182 5.50 -1.31 -5.49
C TRP A 182 6.49 -2.44 -5.13
N GLY A 183 7.58 -2.56 -5.89
CA GLY A 183 8.73 -3.39 -5.53
C GLY A 183 8.52 -4.89 -5.73
N HIS A 184 7.61 -5.52 -5.01
CA HIS A 184 7.60 -6.98 -4.85
C HIS A 184 6.33 -7.62 -5.38
N ASP A 185 6.47 -8.75 -6.05
CA ASP A 185 5.32 -9.61 -6.31
C ASP A 185 4.94 -10.35 -5.02
N ILE A 186 3.71 -10.84 -4.95
CA ILE A 186 3.25 -11.59 -3.76
C ILE A 186 4.11 -12.84 -3.49
N ALA A 187 4.71 -13.41 -4.53
CA ALA A 187 5.59 -14.57 -4.45
C ALA A 187 6.90 -14.29 -3.70
N ASP A 188 7.34 -13.03 -3.67
CA ASP A 188 8.55 -12.61 -2.96
C ASP A 188 8.27 -12.42 -1.45
N LEU A 189 7.00 -12.21 -1.07
CA LEU A 189 6.63 -11.84 0.28
C LEU A 189 6.60 -13.02 1.25
N VAL A 190 7.26 -12.84 2.39
CA VAL A 190 7.23 -13.77 3.52
C VAL A 190 6.85 -13.04 4.80
N LEU A 191 6.19 -13.74 5.72
CA LEU A 191 5.85 -13.28 7.07
C LEU A 191 6.84 -13.89 8.06
N SER A 192 7.69 -13.07 8.67
CA SER A 192 8.63 -13.52 9.72
C SER A 192 8.00 -13.38 11.11
N GLU A 193 7.28 -12.29 11.35
CA GLU A 193 6.65 -12.03 12.64
C GLU A 193 5.38 -11.17 12.57
N ILE A 194 4.66 -11.14 13.69
CA ILE A 194 3.58 -10.17 13.94
C ILE A 194 3.87 -9.48 15.27
N GLU A 195 3.95 -8.16 15.25
CA GLU A 195 3.96 -7.33 16.45
C GLU A 195 2.53 -7.10 16.93
N VAL A 196 2.28 -7.39 18.21
CA VAL A 196 0.97 -7.27 18.83
C VAL A 196 0.95 -6.04 19.72
N TYR A 197 0.17 -5.05 19.33
CA TYR A 197 -0.02 -3.81 20.07
C TYR A 197 -1.36 -3.80 20.78
N LYS A 198 -1.40 -3.19 21.96
CA LYS A 198 -2.62 -2.85 22.68
C LYS A 198 -2.78 -1.35 22.79
N THR A 199 -3.90 -0.84 22.29
CA THR A 199 -4.24 0.58 22.39
C THR A 199 -4.63 0.96 23.82
N SER A 200 -4.69 2.25 24.12
CA SER A 200 -5.24 2.78 25.38
C SER A 200 -6.71 2.43 25.61
N THR A 201 -7.46 2.13 24.54
CA THR A 201 -8.86 1.66 24.60
C THR A 201 -8.96 0.14 24.75
N GLY A 202 -7.84 -0.58 24.79
CA GLY A 202 -7.76 -2.03 24.93
C GLY A 202 -7.93 -2.81 23.63
N GLN A 203 -8.00 -2.15 22.47
CA GLN A 203 -8.03 -2.81 21.17
C GLN A 203 -6.68 -3.45 20.85
N ILE A 204 -6.70 -4.66 20.28
CA ILE A 204 -5.51 -5.32 19.76
C ILE A 204 -5.30 -4.96 18.28
N ILE A 205 -4.10 -4.48 17.97
CA ILE A 205 -3.64 -4.16 16.62
C ILE A 205 -2.44 -5.02 16.27
N LEU A 206 -2.47 -5.66 15.10
CA LEU A 206 -1.40 -6.50 14.57
C LEU A 206 -0.70 -5.78 13.44
N ILE A 207 0.62 -5.60 13.57
CA ILE A 207 1.51 -5.10 12.51
C ILE A 207 2.34 -6.26 12.00
N LEU A 208 2.44 -6.40 10.68
CA LEU A 208 3.10 -7.55 10.06
C LEU A 208 4.57 -7.25 9.78
N GLY A 209 5.46 -8.11 10.26
CA GLY A 209 6.87 -8.17 9.85
C GLY A 209 6.96 -8.92 8.52
N ILE A 210 6.87 -8.18 7.42
CA ILE A 210 6.91 -8.71 6.05
C ILE A 210 8.30 -8.46 5.47
N GLU A 211 8.87 -9.49 4.87
CA GLU A 211 10.18 -9.46 4.22
C GLU A 211 10.05 -9.90 2.75
N SER A 212 11.08 -9.59 1.96
CA SER A 212 11.18 -9.86 0.51
C SER A 212 12.63 -10.06 0.08
#